data_AF-A0A7S4FRG4-F1
#
_entry.id   AF-A0A7S4FRG4-F1
#
_cell.length_a   1.000
_cell.length_b   1.000
_cell.length_c   1.000
_cell.angle_alpha   90.00
_cell.angle_beta   90.00
_cell.angle_gamma   90.00
#
_symmetry.space_group_name_H-M   'P 1'
#
loop_
_entity.id
_entity.type
_entity.pdbx_description
1 polymer ?
#
loop_
_entity_poly.entity_id
_entity_poly.type
_entity_poly.pdbx_seq_one_letter_code
_entity_poly.pdbx_strand_id
1 'polypeptide(L)'
;GFRGGPVLDDDGLRYTYADSLGLQMGLFAFSFTYFFIVATIFGAGIISGIVIDTFKDVQDWESAVAKDDQERCFLCGLETQEFDQHRDDGYGGYETHKEQEHNTWDYIDYFDSVLDCEYTDMSPLEKSVRRNFPGKPLDFMPVRT
;
A
#
# COMPACT_ATOMS: atom_id res chain seq x y z
N GLY A 1 -22.18 48.28 -70.48
CA GLY A 1 -21.17 48.10 -69.43
C GLY A 1 -21.77 47.28 -68.31
N PHE A 2 -20.97 46.39 -67.70
CA PHE A 2 -21.28 45.61 -66.49
C PHE A 2 -22.29 44.45 -66.60
N ARG A 3 -22.03 43.48 -67.49
CA ARG A 3 -22.59 42.11 -67.39
C ARG A 3 -21.49 41.04 -67.51
N GLY A 4 -20.41 41.21 -66.74
CA GLY A 4 -19.38 40.19 -66.57
C GLY A 4 -19.21 39.93 -65.09
N GLY A 5 -20.06 39.07 -64.51
CA GLY A 5 -19.76 38.45 -63.23
C GLY A 5 -18.55 37.53 -63.39
N PRO A 6 -17.76 37.25 -62.34
CA PRO A 6 -16.67 36.30 -62.43
C PRO A 6 -17.22 34.95 -62.90
N VAL A 7 -16.74 34.48 -64.05
CA VAL A 7 -16.98 33.12 -64.53
C VAL A 7 -16.02 32.24 -63.71
N LEU A 8 -16.54 31.67 -62.62
CA LEU A 8 -15.82 30.64 -61.90
C LEU A 8 -15.83 29.39 -62.78
N ASP A 9 -14.65 29.01 -63.25
CA ASP A 9 -14.42 27.73 -63.89
C ASP A 9 -14.67 26.59 -62.89
N ASP A 10 -15.26 25.50 -63.36
CA ASP A 10 -15.58 24.33 -62.53
C ASP A 10 -14.29 23.75 -61.90
N ASP A 11 -13.15 23.97 -62.54
CA ASP A 11 -11.81 23.60 -62.07
C ASP A 11 -11.37 24.42 -60.84
N GLY A 12 -11.68 25.72 -60.78
CA GLY A 12 -11.39 26.58 -59.63
C GLY A 12 -12.26 26.28 -58.41
N LEU A 13 -13.51 25.87 -58.63
CA LEU A 13 -14.43 25.43 -57.57
C LEU A 13 -14.02 24.08 -56.98
N ARG A 14 -13.51 23.16 -57.83
CA ARG A 14 -12.97 21.87 -57.41
C ARG A 14 -11.67 22.01 -56.61
N TYR A 15 -10.78 22.91 -57.01
CA TYR A 15 -9.52 23.15 -56.31
C TYR A 15 -9.76 23.72 -54.90
N THR A 16 -10.61 24.75 -54.78
CA THR A 16 -10.95 25.35 -53.47
C THR A 16 -11.71 24.38 -52.55
N TYR A 17 -12.58 23.52 -53.07
CA TYR A 17 -13.24 22.48 -52.27
C TYR A 17 -12.24 21.40 -51.82
N ALA A 18 -11.37 20.91 -52.72
CA ALA A 18 -10.36 19.90 -52.41
C ALA A 18 -9.34 20.39 -51.35
N ASP A 19 -8.90 21.65 -51.44
CA ASP A 19 -8.00 22.26 -50.46
C ASP A 19 -8.67 22.44 -49.09
N SER A 20 -9.95 22.86 -49.08
CA SER A 20 -10.72 22.98 -47.83
C SER A 20 -10.95 21.62 -47.16
N LEU A 21 -11.19 20.58 -47.95
CA LEU A 21 -11.33 19.20 -47.49
C LEU A 21 -10.00 18.66 -46.98
N GLY A 22 -8.89 18.91 -47.70
CA GLY A 22 -7.54 18.54 -47.28
C GLY A 22 -7.14 19.20 -45.96
N LEU A 23 -7.45 20.48 -45.79
CA LEU A 23 -7.22 21.21 -44.54
C LEU A 23 -8.04 20.63 -43.39
N GLN A 24 -9.33 20.34 -43.61
CA GLN A 24 -10.21 19.73 -42.60
C GLN A 24 -9.76 18.32 -42.21
N MET A 25 -9.38 17.49 -43.19
CA MET A 25 -8.84 16.15 -42.94
C MET A 25 -7.51 16.21 -42.17
N GLY A 26 -6.64 17.16 -42.51
CA GLY A 26 -5.37 17.38 -41.80
C GLY A 26 -5.58 17.83 -40.35
N LEU A 27 -6.49 18.76 -40.11
CA LEU A 27 -6.84 19.21 -38.76
C LEU A 27 -7.48 18.09 -37.93
N PHE A 28 -8.32 17.25 -38.54
CA PHE A 28 -8.90 16.07 -37.89
C PHE A 28 -7.82 15.06 -37.50
N ALA A 29 -6.93 14.71 -38.43
CA ALA A 29 -5.84 13.78 -38.18
C ALA A 29 -4.87 14.30 -37.09
N PHE A 30 -4.55 15.59 -37.12
CA PHE A 30 -3.74 16.25 -36.08
C PHE A 30 -4.43 16.18 -34.72
N SER A 31 -5.73 16.54 -34.66
CA SER A 31 -6.49 16.52 -33.41
C SER A 31 -6.64 15.09 -32.86
N PHE A 32 -6.87 14.11 -33.73
CA PHE A 32 -7.00 12.70 -33.37
C PHE A 32 -5.67 12.15 -32.81
N THR A 33 -4.57 12.34 -33.53
CA THR A 33 -3.24 11.86 -33.08
C THR A 33 -2.79 12.55 -31.80
N TYR A 34 -3.02 13.86 -31.68
CA TYR A 34 -2.76 14.61 -30.44
C TYR A 34 -3.53 14.03 -29.25
N PHE A 35 -4.83 13.77 -29.41
CA PHE A 35 -5.66 13.18 -28.35
C PHE A 35 -5.12 11.81 -27.91
N PHE A 36 -4.77 10.94 -28.85
CA PHE A 36 -4.24 9.61 -28.54
C PHE A 36 -2.90 9.66 -27.80
N ILE A 37 -1.99 10.55 -28.22
CA ILE A 37 -0.68 10.72 -27.58
C ILE A 37 -0.86 11.21 -26.15
N VAL A 38 -1.66 12.27 -25.95
CA VAL A 38 -1.91 12.84 -24.63
C VAL A 38 -2.62 11.82 -23.72
N ALA A 39 -3.67 11.17 -24.21
CA ALA A 39 -4.42 10.19 -23.43
C ALA A 39 -3.56 9.00 -22.99
N THR A 40 -2.68 8.51 -23.86
CA THR A 40 -1.79 7.38 -23.53
C THR A 40 -0.73 7.79 -22.53
N ILE A 41 -0.10 8.96 -22.69
CA ILE A 41 0.94 9.43 -21.78
C ILE A 41 0.37 9.72 -20.40
N PHE A 42 -0.70 10.51 -20.31
CA PHE A 42 -1.26 10.93 -19.03
C PHE A 42 -2.06 9.81 -18.36
N GLY A 43 -2.94 9.15 -19.12
CA GLY A 43 -3.81 8.09 -18.60
C GLY A 43 -3.04 6.80 -18.32
N ALA A 44 -2.56 6.15 -19.38
CA ALA A 44 -1.96 4.83 -19.28
C ALA A 44 -0.49 4.84 -18.80
N GLY A 45 0.21 5.97 -18.99
CA GLY A 45 1.59 6.12 -18.54
C GLY A 45 1.68 6.61 -17.11
N ILE A 46 1.40 7.91 -16.91
CA ILE A 46 1.66 8.61 -15.65
C ILE A 46 0.73 8.14 -14.54
N ILE A 47 -0.59 8.18 -14.76
CA ILE A 47 -1.57 7.84 -13.71
C ILE A 47 -1.44 6.36 -13.32
N SER A 48 -1.44 5.45 -14.31
CA SER A 48 -1.24 4.02 -14.02
C SER A 48 0.13 3.73 -13.39
N GLY A 49 1.18 4.45 -13.78
CA GLY A 49 2.50 4.35 -13.19
C GLY A 49 2.50 4.68 -11.70
N ILE A 50 1.92 5.81 -11.31
CA ILE A 50 1.81 6.23 -9.89
C ILE A 50 1.03 5.21 -9.08
N VAL A 51 -0.10 4.74 -9.61
CA VAL A 51 -0.94 3.75 -8.91
C VAL A 51 -0.16 2.45 -8.68
N ILE A 52 0.52 1.93 -9.70
CA ILE A 52 1.33 0.70 -9.57
C ILE A 52 2.48 0.89 -8.57
N ASP A 53 3.12 2.06 -8.56
CA ASP A 53 4.20 2.39 -7.62
C ASP A 53 3.69 2.34 -6.17
N THR A 54 2.56 3.00 -5.88
CA THR A 54 1.97 2.98 -4.54
C THR A 54 1.55 1.58 -4.07
N PHE A 55 1.06 0.73 -4.98
CA PHE A 55 0.73 -0.66 -4.63
C PHE A 55 1.97 -1.51 -4.36
N LYS A 56 3.09 -1.24 -5.06
CA LYS A 56 4.36 -1.91 -4.79
C LYS A 56 4.91 -1.50 -3.43
N ASP A 57 4.84 -0.22 -3.07
CA ASP A 57 5.28 0.25 -1.75
C ASP A 57 4.52 -0.47 -0.62
N VAL A 58 3.21 -0.66 -0.78
CA VAL A 58 2.39 -1.42 0.19
C VAL A 58 2.87 -2.88 0.27
N GLN A 59 3.11 -3.52 -0.87
CA GLN A 59 3.59 -4.90 -0.91
C GLN A 59 5.00 -5.06 -0.31
N ASP A 60 5.89 -4.11 -0.57
CA ASP A 60 7.24 -4.10 -0.02
C ASP A 60 7.20 -3.91 1.50
N TRP A 61 6.31 -3.04 2.00
CA TRP A 61 6.07 -2.90 3.43
C TRP A 61 5.51 -4.19 4.06
N GLU A 62 4.49 -4.80 3.47
CA GLU A 62 3.95 -6.08 3.93
C GLU A 62 5.04 -7.16 3.98
N SER A 63 5.89 -7.21 2.95
CA SER A 63 7.02 -8.14 2.88
C SER A 63 8.08 -7.85 3.95
N ALA A 64 8.33 -6.58 4.27
CA ALA A 64 9.24 -6.20 5.34
C ALA A 64 8.68 -6.59 6.72
N VAL A 65 7.39 -6.35 6.97
CA VAL A 65 6.71 -6.77 8.21
C VAL A 65 6.72 -8.29 8.34
N ALA A 66 6.44 -9.02 7.26
CA ALA A 66 6.44 -10.49 7.29
C ALA A 66 7.84 -11.07 7.55
N LYS A 67 8.91 -10.42 7.05
CA LYS A 67 10.29 -10.80 7.38
C LYS A 67 10.62 -10.54 8.83
N ASP A 68 10.24 -9.38 9.35
CA ASP A 68 10.46 -9.02 10.76
C ASP A 68 9.79 -10.02 11.71
N ASP A 69 8.57 -10.45 11.39
CA ASP A 69 7.81 -11.46 12.16
C ASP A 69 8.43 -12.87 12.12
N GLN A 70 9.29 -13.16 11.14
CA GLN A 70 10.05 -14.41 11.02
C GLN A 70 11.45 -14.32 11.63
N GLU A 71 12.04 -13.13 11.68
CA GLU A 71 13.41 -12.91 12.14
C GLU A 71 13.48 -12.62 13.64
N ARG A 72 12.42 -12.07 14.24
CA ARG A 72 12.37 -11.74 15.67
C ARG A 72 10.98 -11.91 16.27
N CYS A 73 10.93 -12.26 17.56
CA CYS A 73 9.67 -12.33 18.29
C CYS A 73 9.09 -10.94 18.58
N PHE A 74 7.80 -10.74 18.32
CA PHE A 74 7.11 -9.45 18.52
C PHE A 74 7.11 -8.96 19.98
N LEU A 75 7.03 -9.87 20.96
CA LEU A 75 6.95 -9.50 22.37
C LEU A 75 8.33 -9.26 22.99
N CYS A 76 9.25 -10.22 22.91
CA CYS A 76 10.56 -10.12 23.57
C CYS A 76 11.66 -9.49 22.71
N GLY A 77 11.49 -9.45 21.38
CA GLY A 77 12.47 -8.92 20.45
C GLY A 77 13.72 -9.78 20.26
N LEU A 78 13.71 -11.04 20.72
CA LEU A 78 14.80 -12.01 20.47
C LEU A 78 14.80 -12.44 19.01
N GLU A 79 15.99 -12.57 18.44
CA GLU A 79 16.16 -13.00 17.05
C GLU A 79 16.08 -14.53 16.93
N THR A 80 15.52 -15.02 15.83
CA THR A 80 15.42 -16.45 15.51
C THR A 80 16.78 -17.17 15.59
N GLN A 81 17.86 -16.45 15.30
CA GLN A 81 19.22 -16.97 15.39
C GLN A 81 19.65 -17.31 16.84
N GLU A 82 19.13 -16.60 17.85
CA GLU A 82 19.45 -16.87 19.26
C GLU A 82 18.77 -18.16 19.73
N PHE A 83 17.56 -18.44 19.25
CA PHE A 83 16.86 -19.72 19.50
C PHE A 83 17.56 -20.90 18.84
N ASP A 84 18.12 -20.72 17.65
CA ASP A 84 18.86 -21.77 16.95
C ASP A 84 20.19 -22.15 17.63
N GLN A 85 20.81 -21.21 18.36
CA GLN A 85 22.04 -21.44 19.13
C GLN A 85 21.78 -22.18 20.45
N HIS A 86 20.58 -22.05 21.03
CA HIS A 86 20.16 -22.65 22.31
C HIS A 86 19.21 -23.86 22.12
N ARG A 87 19.26 -24.50 20.94
CA ARG A 87 18.45 -25.70 20.64
C ARG A 87 18.77 -26.92 21.50
N ASP A 88 19.94 -26.96 22.15
CA ASP A 88 20.36 -28.07 23.03
C ASP A 88 19.72 -27.98 24.44
N ASP A 89 19.03 -26.89 24.74
CA ASP A 89 18.52 -26.52 26.06
C ASP A 89 17.12 -27.10 26.34
N GLY A 90 16.52 -27.77 25.35
CA GLY A 90 15.17 -28.34 25.45
C GLY A 90 14.03 -27.34 25.30
N TYR A 91 14.34 -26.06 25.09
CA TYR A 91 13.35 -25.04 24.71
C TYR A 91 12.97 -25.27 23.25
N GLY A 92 11.68 -25.52 22.99
CA GLY A 92 11.16 -25.69 21.63
C GLY A 92 11.60 -24.52 20.76
N GLY A 93 11.93 -24.77 19.49
CA GLY A 93 12.46 -23.74 18.59
C GLY A 93 11.54 -22.52 18.42
N TYR A 94 11.98 -21.54 17.63
CA TYR A 94 11.31 -20.24 17.45
C TYR A 94 9.77 -20.30 17.29
N GLU A 95 9.25 -21.25 16.50
CA GLU A 95 7.81 -21.44 16.33
C GLU A 95 7.08 -21.79 17.63
N THR A 96 7.66 -22.66 18.47
CA THR A 96 7.06 -23.01 19.78
C THR A 96 7.07 -21.82 20.73
N HIS A 97 8.16 -21.04 20.74
CA HIS A 97 8.25 -19.82 21.52
C HIS A 97 7.15 -18.82 21.11
N LYS A 98 6.98 -18.58 19.81
CA LYS A 98 5.96 -17.66 19.28
C LYS A 98 4.53 -18.14 19.53
N GLU A 99 4.25 -19.43 19.42
CA GLU A 99 2.89 -19.96 19.52
C GLU A 99 2.44 -20.27 20.96
N GLN A 100 3.36 -20.69 21.84
CA GLN A 100 3.00 -21.17 23.18
C GLN A 100 3.49 -20.28 24.33
N GLU A 101 4.66 -19.65 24.20
CA GLU A 101 5.20 -18.80 25.26
C GLU A 101 4.79 -17.34 25.05
N HIS A 102 4.93 -16.85 23.83
CA HIS A 102 4.77 -15.45 23.42
C HIS A 102 3.71 -15.29 22.32
N ASN A 103 2.54 -15.91 22.53
CA ASN A 103 1.41 -15.75 21.63
C ASN A 103 0.76 -14.37 21.77
N THR A 104 0.85 -13.55 20.73
CA THR A 104 0.29 -12.18 20.74
C THR A 104 -1.21 -12.13 21.05
N TRP A 105 -1.99 -13.12 20.60
CA TRP A 105 -3.44 -13.14 20.81
C TRP A 105 -3.82 -13.40 22.26
N ASP A 106 -3.10 -14.31 22.93
CA ASP A 106 -3.33 -14.59 24.34
C ASP A 106 -3.05 -13.35 25.21
N TYR A 107 -2.05 -12.54 24.82
CA TYR A 107 -1.80 -11.25 25.48
C TYR A 107 -2.94 -10.25 25.24
N ILE A 108 -3.50 -10.17 24.03
CA ILE A 108 -4.63 -9.29 23.73
C ILE A 108 -5.86 -9.70 24.55
N ASP A 109 -6.19 -11.00 24.59
CA ASP A 109 -7.31 -11.53 25.38
C ASP A 109 -7.10 -11.29 26.88
N TYR A 110 -5.87 -11.48 27.37
CA TYR A 110 -5.51 -11.14 28.74
C TYR A 110 -5.75 -9.65 29.05
N PHE A 111 -5.32 -8.73 28.17
CA PHE A 111 -5.56 -7.30 28.37
C PHE A 111 -7.04 -6.94 28.38
N ASP A 112 -7.83 -7.50 27.45
CA ASP A 112 -9.28 -7.31 27.42
C ASP A 112 -9.93 -7.78 28.73
N SER A 113 -9.55 -8.97 29.21
CA SER A 113 -10.05 -9.52 30.48
C SER A 113 -9.68 -8.65 31.69
N VAL A 114 -8.49 -8.05 31.72
CA VAL A 114 -8.04 -7.17 32.82
C VAL A 114 -8.76 -5.83 32.77
N LEU A 115 -9.17 -5.35 31.60
CA LEU A 115 -9.90 -4.10 31.48
C LEU A 115 -11.36 -4.27 31.93
N ASP A 116 -11.99 -5.39 31.57
CA ASP A 116 -13.40 -5.68 31.84
C ASP A 116 -13.67 -6.26 33.23
N CYS A 117 -12.69 -6.92 33.86
CA CYS A 117 -12.86 -7.52 35.18
C CYS A 117 -13.03 -6.46 36.30
N GLU A 118 -13.82 -6.77 37.34
CA GLU A 118 -13.97 -5.93 38.53
C GLU A 118 -12.75 -6.04 39.46
N TYR A 119 -12.37 -4.93 40.09
CA TYR A 119 -11.14 -4.88 40.92
C TYR A 119 -11.15 -5.87 42.09
N THR A 120 -12.32 -6.23 42.62
CA THR A 120 -12.46 -7.17 43.74
C THR A 120 -12.02 -8.58 43.36
N ASP A 121 -12.29 -8.99 42.13
CA ASP A 121 -12.11 -10.36 41.65
C ASP A 121 -10.76 -10.59 40.99
N MET A 122 -9.97 -9.51 40.82
CA MET A 122 -8.64 -9.57 40.22
C MET A 122 -7.60 -10.24 41.11
N SER A 123 -6.74 -11.03 40.48
CA SER A 123 -5.53 -11.56 41.10
C SER A 123 -4.54 -10.43 41.47
N PRO A 124 -3.62 -10.64 42.43
CA PRO A 124 -2.61 -9.64 42.76
C PRO A 124 -1.75 -9.20 41.57
N LEU A 125 -1.52 -10.13 40.62
CA LEU A 125 -0.77 -9.86 39.40
C LEU A 125 -1.57 -8.94 38.46
N GLU A 126 -2.84 -9.26 38.19
CA GLU A 126 -3.74 -8.42 37.39
C GLU A 126 -3.90 -7.02 38.00
N LYS A 127 -4.00 -6.93 39.34
CA LYS A 127 -4.04 -5.63 40.05
C LYS A 127 -2.76 -4.82 39.84
N SER A 128 -1.61 -5.48 39.72
CA SER A 128 -0.34 -4.84 39.39
C SER A 128 -0.34 -4.31 37.96
N VAL A 129 -0.77 -5.12 37.00
CA VAL A 129 -0.89 -4.75 35.58
C VAL A 129 -1.87 -3.59 35.40
N ARG A 130 -3.07 -3.67 35.99
CA ARG A 130 -4.10 -2.61 35.93
C ARG A 130 -3.66 -1.30 36.56
N ARG A 131 -2.75 -1.32 37.55
CA ARG A 131 -2.19 -0.09 38.14
C ARG A 131 -1.21 0.62 37.20
N ASN A 132 -0.62 -0.12 36.28
CA ASN A 132 0.33 0.38 35.30
C ASN A 132 -0.35 0.76 33.97
N PHE A 133 -1.67 0.62 33.87
CA PHE A 133 -2.45 0.94 32.67
C PHE A 133 -3.61 1.92 33.00
N PRO A 134 -3.89 2.97 32.21
CA PRO A 134 -3.13 3.49 31.07
C PRO A 134 -2.10 4.57 31.50
N GLY A 135 -0.92 4.58 30.87
CA GLY A 135 0.03 5.71 30.91
C GLY A 135 1.30 5.53 31.76
N LYS A 136 1.57 4.34 32.30
CA LYS A 136 2.87 4.00 32.91
C LYS A 136 3.65 3.05 31.99
N PRO A 137 4.98 2.94 32.15
CA PRO A 137 5.78 2.03 31.35
C PRO A 137 5.30 0.58 31.54
N LEU A 138 5.30 -0.17 30.43
CA LEU A 138 4.87 -1.58 30.35
C LEU A 138 5.97 -2.51 30.88
N ASP A 139 6.45 -2.26 32.10
CA ASP A 139 7.58 -3.00 32.71
C ASP A 139 7.29 -4.49 32.95
N PHE A 140 6.02 -4.88 32.86
CA PHE A 140 5.60 -6.29 32.98
C PHE A 140 5.73 -7.06 31.66
N MET A 141 5.93 -6.39 30.52
CA MET A 141 6.17 -7.07 29.26
C MET A 141 7.60 -7.65 29.23
N PRO A 142 7.78 -8.87 28.69
CA PRO A 142 9.10 -9.45 28.54
C PRO A 142 9.86 -8.67 27.47
N VAL A 143 11.00 -8.05 27.81
CA VAL A 143 11.88 -7.36 26.85
C VAL A 143 13.29 -7.90 27.06
N ARG A 144 13.83 -8.62 26.07
CA ARG A 144 15.20 -9.18 26.08
C ARG A 144 15.57 -9.91 27.40
N THR A 145 14.78 -10.91 27.79
CA THR A 145 15.08 -11.82 28.91
C THR A 145 15.27 -13.23 28.41
#